data_AF-A6IYY6-F1
#
_entry.id   AF-A6IYY6-F1
#
_cell.length_a   1.000
_cell.length_b   1.000
_cell.length_c   1.000
_cell.angle_alpha   90.00
_cell.angle_beta   90.00
_cell.angle_gamma   90.00
#
_symmetry.space_group_name_H-M   'P 1'
#
loop_
_entity.id
_entity.type
_entity.pdbx_description
1 polymer ?
#
loop_
_entity_poly.entity_id
_entity_poly.type
_entity_poly.pdbx_seq_one_letter_code
_entity_poly.pdbx_strand_id
1 'polypeptide(L)'
;MAAALSLQPSTTASATTTATAAALGEVEDEGLLASLFRDRFPEAQWREKPDVGRYLRELSGSGLDRLRREPERLAEERAQLLQQTRDLAFANYKTFIRGAECTERIHRLFGDVEASLGHLLDRLPSFQQSCRNFVKEAEEISSNRRMNTLTLNRHTEILEILEIPQLMDTCVRNSYYEEALELAAYVRRLERKYSSIPVIQGIVNEVRQSMQLMLSQLIQQLRTSIQLPACLRVIGYLRRMDVFTEAELRVKFLQARDAWLRSILTAIPNDDPYFHITKNLVPYLNRCLQVLFPPAQIAQTLGISPTQLSKHGNLGHVNISAIQEPLAFILPKREAVFCLDDQELVPDLVAPAPELPAEQRSLEPIASATLESGSEKGESGEPLPQEPVEGEPLPAEPPSEEP
;
A
#
# COMPACT_ATOMS: atom_id res chain seq x y z
N MET A 1 -23.92 35.57 21.32
CA MET A 1 -24.97 36.18 22.17
C MET A 1 -24.29 37.00 23.25
N ALA A 2 -23.89 38.23 22.88
CA ALA A 2 -23.22 39.19 23.75
C ALA A 2 -24.11 40.44 23.80
N ALA A 3 -24.37 40.93 25.01
CA ALA A 3 -25.21 42.08 25.28
C ALA A 3 -24.47 43.38 24.93
N ALA A 4 -24.95 44.08 23.91
CA ALA A 4 -24.57 45.45 23.59
C ALA A 4 -25.67 46.39 24.11
N LEU A 5 -25.35 47.18 25.14
CA LEU A 5 -26.19 48.27 25.64
C LEU A 5 -25.86 49.52 24.82
N SER A 6 -26.72 49.83 23.86
CA SER A 6 -26.71 51.08 23.10
C SER A 6 -27.52 52.13 23.85
N LEU A 7 -26.85 53.21 24.28
CA LEU A 7 -27.52 54.45 24.69
C LEU A 7 -28.21 55.08 23.48
N GLN A 8 -29.46 55.50 23.65
CA GLN A 8 -30.07 56.56 22.84
C GLN A 8 -30.72 57.63 23.71
N PRO A 9 -30.72 58.89 23.25
CA PRO A 9 -31.18 60.07 23.98
C PRO A 9 -32.66 60.35 23.70
N SER A 10 -33.39 60.85 24.69
CA SER A 10 -34.74 61.40 24.49
C SER A 10 -34.88 62.73 25.20
N THR A 11 -34.65 63.76 24.40
CA THR A 11 -35.27 65.10 24.38
C THR A 11 -36.50 65.28 25.26
N THR A 12 -36.39 66.15 26.26
CA THR A 12 -37.53 66.78 26.94
C THR A 12 -37.91 68.08 26.22
N ALA A 13 -39.20 68.20 25.94
CA ALA A 13 -39.80 69.27 25.18
C ALA A 13 -39.77 70.60 25.95
N SER A 14 -39.42 71.66 25.20
CA SER A 14 -39.54 73.05 25.60
C SER A 14 -41.01 73.48 25.52
N ALA A 15 -41.54 74.07 26.59
CA ALA A 15 -42.81 74.80 26.57
C ALA A 15 -42.54 76.22 27.06
N THR A 16 -42.60 77.16 26.11
CA THR A 16 -42.49 78.60 26.29
C THR A 16 -43.83 79.19 26.72
N THR A 17 -43.76 80.34 27.40
CA THR A 17 -44.82 81.33 27.70
C THR A 17 -45.79 80.93 28.83
N THR A 18 -46.06 81.74 29.85
CA THR A 18 -46.28 83.19 29.83
C THR A 18 -46.01 83.79 31.22
N ALA A 19 -45.47 85.00 31.22
CA ALA A 19 -45.29 85.85 32.38
C ALA A 19 -46.63 86.33 32.95
N THR A 20 -46.70 86.46 34.28
CA THR A 20 -47.47 87.51 34.94
C THR A 20 -46.78 87.89 36.25
N ALA A 21 -46.61 89.20 36.39
CA ALA A 21 -45.84 89.91 37.39
C ALA A 21 -46.33 89.71 38.84
N ALA A 22 -45.38 89.64 39.78
CA ALA A 22 -45.43 90.31 41.08
C ALA A 22 -44.24 89.88 41.97
N ALA A 23 -43.23 90.74 42.13
CA ALA A 23 -42.44 90.86 43.37
C ALA A 23 -41.55 92.10 43.27
N LEU A 24 -42.01 93.18 43.89
CA LEU A 24 -41.34 94.46 44.03
C LEU A 24 -40.17 94.31 45.01
N GLY A 25 -38.96 94.76 44.63
CA GLY A 25 -37.89 95.08 45.58
C GLY A 25 -36.47 94.59 45.26
N GLU A 26 -36.28 93.56 44.42
CA GLU A 26 -34.95 92.94 44.25
C GLU A 26 -34.02 93.59 43.20
N VAL A 27 -34.55 94.46 42.34
CA VAL A 27 -33.82 94.93 41.14
C VAL A 27 -32.87 96.10 41.42
N GLU A 28 -33.14 96.92 42.44
CA GLU A 28 -32.30 98.08 42.75
C GLU A 28 -30.98 97.68 43.44
N ASP A 29 -30.99 96.62 44.27
CA ASP A 29 -29.78 96.09 44.90
C ASP A 29 -28.85 95.39 43.88
N GLU A 30 -29.41 94.72 42.86
CA GLU A 30 -28.61 94.01 41.85
C GLU A 30 -27.82 94.96 40.93
N GLY A 31 -28.43 96.08 40.50
CA GLY A 31 -27.76 97.10 39.70
C GLY A 31 -26.65 97.83 40.46
N LEU A 32 -26.85 98.01 41.78
CA LEU A 32 -25.87 98.63 42.67
C LEU A 32 -24.66 97.71 42.90
N LEU A 33 -24.89 96.41 43.15
CA LEU A 33 -23.84 95.41 43.29
C LEU A 33 -23.02 95.26 41.99
N ALA A 34 -23.66 95.24 40.82
CA ALA A 34 -22.95 95.14 39.54
C ALA A 34 -22.05 96.36 39.25
N SER A 35 -22.42 97.55 39.72
CA SER A 35 -21.62 98.76 39.54
C SER A 35 -20.46 98.89 40.55
N LEU A 36 -20.63 98.41 41.78
CA LEU A 36 -19.60 98.46 42.84
C LEU A 36 -18.46 97.43 42.64
N PHE A 37 -18.74 96.27 42.04
CA PHE A 37 -17.77 95.18 41.88
C PHE A 37 -17.11 95.08 40.49
N ARG A 38 -17.47 95.99 39.56
CA ARG A 38 -17.02 96.03 38.17
C ARG A 38 -15.50 96.00 37.99
N ASP A 39 -14.73 96.54 38.94
CA ASP A 39 -13.26 96.63 38.85
C ASP A 39 -12.49 95.51 39.59
N ARG A 40 -13.17 94.61 40.31
CA ARG A 40 -12.49 93.57 41.13
C ARG A 40 -12.90 92.13 40.83
N PHE A 41 -14.00 91.90 40.12
CA PHE A 41 -14.44 90.57 39.71
C PHE A 41 -15.00 90.59 38.28
N PRO A 42 -14.54 89.73 37.36
CA PRO A 42 -15.18 89.55 36.07
C PRO A 42 -16.63 89.07 36.26
N GLU A 43 -17.59 89.81 35.70
CA GLU A 43 -19.04 89.73 35.94
C GLU A 43 -19.70 88.34 35.71
N ALA A 44 -18.96 87.36 35.16
CA ALA A 44 -19.48 86.04 34.75
C ALA A 44 -19.25 84.90 35.76
N GLN A 45 -18.22 84.95 36.62
CA GLN A 45 -17.83 83.78 37.43
C GLN A 45 -18.59 83.64 38.76
N TRP A 46 -19.19 84.72 39.26
CA TRP A 46 -19.92 84.70 40.54
C TRP A 46 -21.37 84.22 40.39
N ARG A 47 -21.95 84.29 39.19
CA ARG A 47 -23.31 83.78 38.92
C ARG A 47 -23.37 82.25 38.76
N GLU A 48 -22.28 81.60 38.35
CA GLU A 48 -22.26 80.15 38.12
C GLU A 48 -22.16 79.31 39.41
N LYS A 49 -21.78 79.92 40.54
CA LYS A 49 -21.75 79.26 41.85
C LYS A 49 -22.87 79.81 42.76
N PRO A 50 -23.92 79.04 43.06
CA PRO A 50 -25.11 79.51 43.80
C PRO A 50 -24.80 79.99 45.22
N ASP A 51 -23.70 79.50 45.81
CA ASP A 51 -23.25 79.87 47.15
C ASP A 51 -22.72 81.31 47.20
N VAL A 52 -22.14 81.80 46.10
CA VAL A 52 -21.63 83.17 45.98
C VAL A 52 -22.80 84.15 45.90
N GLY A 53 -23.86 83.80 45.15
CA GLY A 53 -25.06 84.63 45.05
C GLY A 53 -25.84 84.76 46.37
N ARG A 54 -25.90 83.70 47.19
CA ARG A 54 -26.52 83.74 48.53
C ARG A 54 -25.72 84.60 49.51
N TYR A 55 -24.40 84.45 49.50
CA TYR A 55 -23.51 85.25 50.35
C TYR A 55 -23.56 86.75 50.00
N LEU A 56 -23.62 87.10 48.71
CA LEU A 56 -23.76 88.49 48.26
C LEU A 56 -25.08 89.14 48.71
N ARG A 57 -26.18 88.37 48.79
CA ARG A 57 -27.47 88.82 49.30
C ARG A 57 -27.48 89.00 50.82
N GLU A 58 -26.77 88.14 51.55
CA GLU A 58 -26.55 88.32 53.00
C GLU A 58 -25.67 89.54 53.30
N LEU A 59 -24.74 89.85 52.38
CA LEU A 59 -23.85 91.00 52.47
C LEU A 59 -24.61 92.32 52.25
N SER A 60 -25.51 92.39 51.26
CA SER A 60 -26.34 93.57 50.97
C SER A 60 -27.38 93.86 52.07
N GLY A 61 -27.82 92.82 52.80
CA GLY A 61 -28.71 92.96 53.96
C GLY A 61 -28.03 93.33 55.28
N SER A 62 -26.70 93.48 55.31
CA SER A 62 -25.92 93.73 56.53
C SER A 62 -25.53 95.21 56.71
N GLY A 63 -25.60 95.73 57.94
CA GLY A 63 -25.27 97.14 58.22
C GLY A 63 -23.80 97.51 57.98
N LEU A 64 -23.52 98.80 57.76
CA LEU A 64 -22.19 99.34 57.38
C LEU A 64 -21.03 98.90 58.30
N ASP A 65 -21.29 98.76 59.60
CA ASP A 65 -20.30 98.29 60.59
C ASP A 65 -19.94 96.80 60.48
N ARG A 66 -20.85 95.97 59.95
CA ARG A 66 -20.59 94.56 59.65
C ARG A 66 -19.86 94.44 58.32
N LEU A 67 -20.31 95.15 57.29
CA LEU A 67 -19.68 95.15 55.97
C LEU A 67 -18.21 95.61 56.02
N ARG A 68 -17.89 96.57 56.90
CA ARG A 68 -16.51 97.04 57.11
C ARG A 68 -15.61 95.99 57.77
N ARG A 69 -16.16 95.08 58.58
CA ARG A 69 -15.43 93.98 59.25
C ARG A 69 -15.45 92.67 58.48
N GLU A 70 -16.35 92.50 57.52
CA GLU A 70 -16.39 91.33 56.63
C GLU A 70 -15.07 91.02 55.89
N PRO A 71 -14.32 91.98 55.31
CA PRO A 71 -13.06 91.64 54.66
C PRO A 71 -12.00 91.14 55.65
N GLU A 72 -11.98 91.68 56.87
CA GLU A 72 -11.10 91.21 57.94
C GLU A 72 -11.53 89.81 58.40
N ARG A 73 -12.83 89.58 58.59
CA ARG A 73 -13.39 88.26 58.95
C ARG A 73 -13.11 87.20 57.89
N LEU A 74 -13.29 87.51 56.61
CA LEU A 74 -12.98 86.62 55.49
C LEU A 74 -11.48 86.34 55.39
N ALA A 75 -10.64 87.35 55.64
CA ALA A 75 -9.19 87.18 55.66
C ALA A 75 -8.77 86.26 56.82
N GLU A 76 -9.36 86.44 58.00
CA GLU A 76 -9.16 85.59 59.17
C GLU A 76 -9.66 84.16 58.94
N GLU A 77 -10.87 83.98 58.40
CA GLU A 77 -11.45 82.68 58.10
C GLU A 77 -10.66 81.96 57.00
N ARG A 78 -10.22 82.67 55.96
CA ARG A 78 -9.32 82.13 54.93
C ARG A 78 -7.98 81.74 55.53
N ALA A 79 -7.40 82.57 56.41
CA ALA A 79 -6.16 82.25 57.09
C ALA A 79 -6.32 81.01 57.98
N GLN A 80 -7.45 80.90 58.70
CA GLN A 80 -7.80 79.73 59.51
C GLN A 80 -7.99 78.49 58.66
N LEU A 81 -8.73 78.55 57.55
CA LEU A 81 -8.92 77.42 56.63
C LEU A 81 -7.59 77.00 55.99
N LEU A 82 -6.73 77.94 55.61
CA LEU A 82 -5.40 77.62 55.12
C LEU A 82 -4.53 76.98 56.20
N GLN A 83 -4.61 77.46 57.43
CA GLN A 83 -3.90 76.88 58.57
C GLN A 83 -4.43 75.46 58.86
N GLN A 84 -5.75 75.27 58.93
CA GLN A 84 -6.39 73.96 59.10
C GLN A 84 -6.05 72.99 57.96
N THR A 85 -6.02 73.46 56.72
CA THR A 85 -5.63 72.63 55.57
C THR A 85 -4.16 72.26 55.64
N ARG A 86 -3.29 73.19 56.07
CA ARG A 86 -1.86 72.91 56.31
C ARG A 86 -1.66 71.94 57.45
N ASP A 87 -2.34 72.13 58.58
CA ASP A 87 -2.24 71.26 59.74
C ASP A 87 -2.80 69.88 59.43
N LEU A 88 -3.89 69.78 58.66
CA LEU A 88 -4.44 68.50 58.19
C LEU A 88 -3.50 67.82 57.18
N ALA A 89 -2.93 68.60 56.25
CA ALA A 89 -1.93 68.10 55.30
C ALA A 89 -0.66 67.65 56.03
N PHE A 90 -0.24 68.33 57.10
CA PHE A 90 0.94 67.99 57.89
C PHE A 90 0.67 66.82 58.85
N ALA A 91 -0.54 66.72 59.41
CA ALA A 91 -0.95 65.57 60.23
C ALA A 91 -1.03 64.29 59.38
N ASN A 92 -1.45 64.42 58.12
CA ASN A 92 -1.70 63.28 57.23
C ASN A 92 -0.73 63.19 56.04
N TYR A 93 0.40 63.90 56.05
CA TYR A 93 1.32 63.95 54.90
C TYR A 93 1.85 62.56 54.51
N LYS A 94 2.04 61.68 55.51
CA LYS A 94 2.45 60.27 55.29
C LYS A 94 1.42 59.50 54.47
N THR A 95 0.14 59.78 54.63
CA THR A 95 -0.95 59.13 53.88
C THR A 95 -0.96 59.63 52.43
N PHE A 96 -0.70 60.91 52.20
CA PHE A 96 -0.53 61.46 50.85
C PHE A 96 0.71 60.90 50.14
N ILE A 97 1.85 60.82 50.81
CA ILE A 97 3.07 60.22 50.26
C ILE A 97 2.83 58.74 49.94
N ARG A 98 2.28 57.97 50.90
CA ARG A 98 1.95 56.56 50.65
C ARG A 98 0.92 56.37 49.54
N GLY A 99 -0.05 57.28 49.41
CA GLY A 99 -1.03 57.27 48.32
C GLY A 99 -0.36 57.51 46.97
N ALA A 100 0.52 58.49 46.88
CA ALA A 100 1.30 58.78 45.67
C ALA A 100 2.26 57.64 45.31
N GLU A 101 3.02 57.12 46.27
CA GLU A 101 3.92 55.96 46.10
C GLU A 101 3.15 54.70 45.68
N CYS A 102 1.98 54.45 46.27
CA CYS A 102 1.14 53.32 45.90
C CYS A 102 0.61 53.48 44.47
N THR A 103 0.18 54.68 44.09
CA THR A 103 -0.28 55.00 42.73
C THR A 103 0.84 54.83 41.71
N GLU A 104 2.05 55.33 42.02
CA GLU A 104 3.23 55.15 41.18
C GLU A 104 3.61 53.67 41.02
N ARG A 105 3.58 52.91 42.13
CA ARG A 105 3.86 51.47 42.11
C ARG A 105 2.84 50.71 41.27
N ILE A 106 1.56 51.05 41.38
CA ILE A 106 0.49 50.48 40.58
C ILE A 106 0.71 50.77 39.09
N HIS A 107 1.06 52.00 38.73
CA HIS A 107 1.37 52.35 37.33
C HIS A 107 2.55 51.54 36.77
N ARG A 108 3.62 51.36 37.55
CA ARG A 108 4.75 50.52 37.12
C ARG A 108 4.34 49.05 36.93
N LEU A 109 3.58 48.48 37.88
CA LEU A 109 3.09 47.11 37.78
C LEU A 109 2.18 46.92 36.56
N PHE A 110 1.31 47.88 36.25
CA PHE A 110 0.51 47.81 35.04
C PHE A 110 1.36 47.87 33.76
N GLY A 111 2.41 48.69 33.74
CA GLY A 111 3.38 48.71 32.64
C GLY A 111 4.11 47.38 32.47
N ASP A 112 4.53 46.75 33.57
CA ASP A 112 5.18 45.43 33.54
C ASP A 112 4.24 44.33 33.03
N VAL A 113 2.97 44.37 33.45
CA VAL A 113 1.92 43.45 32.99
C VAL A 113 1.62 43.66 31.52
N GLU A 114 1.53 44.91 31.06
CA GLU A 114 1.30 45.24 29.65
C GLU A 114 2.46 44.76 28.77
N ALA A 115 3.71 44.98 29.19
CA ALA A 115 4.88 44.46 28.49
C ALA A 115 4.90 42.92 28.45
N SER A 116 4.58 42.26 29.57
CA SER A 116 4.50 40.80 29.64
C SER A 116 3.39 40.24 28.74
N LEU A 117 2.24 40.91 28.70
CA LEU A 117 1.13 40.55 27.83
C LEU A 117 1.47 40.77 26.35
N GLY A 118 2.17 41.86 26.02
CA GLY A 118 2.70 42.13 24.69
C GLY A 118 3.63 41.01 24.22
N HIS A 119 4.60 40.61 25.04
CA HIS A 119 5.50 39.49 24.72
C HIS A 119 4.77 38.15 24.55
N LEU A 120 3.71 37.89 25.34
CA LEU A 120 2.91 36.69 25.19
C LEU A 120 2.15 36.70 23.85
N LEU A 121 1.55 37.84 23.50
CA LEU A 121 0.85 38.03 22.23
C LEU A 121 1.78 37.91 21.02
N ASP A 122 3.01 38.39 21.13
CA ASP A 122 4.02 38.26 20.06
C ASP A 122 4.50 36.80 19.88
N ARG A 123 4.60 36.03 20.98
CA ARG A 123 5.07 34.64 20.93
C ARG A 123 3.96 33.65 20.53
N LEU A 124 2.69 33.94 20.83
CA LEU A 124 1.57 33.05 20.56
C LEU A 124 1.48 32.60 19.08
N PRO A 125 1.65 33.46 18.06
CA PRO A 125 1.66 33.05 16.66
C PRO A 125 2.79 32.07 16.33
N SER A 126 4.00 32.32 16.84
CA SER A 126 5.13 31.41 16.62
C SER A 126 4.91 30.04 17.27
N PHE A 127 4.34 30.01 18.47
CA PHE A 127 3.95 28.77 19.15
C PHE A 127 2.86 28.04 18.35
N GLN A 128 1.82 28.75 17.90
CA GLN A 128 0.76 28.19 17.07
C GLN A 128 1.33 27.58 15.77
N GLN A 129 2.28 28.24 15.12
CA GLN A 129 2.91 27.73 13.92
C GLN A 129 3.75 26.48 14.21
N SER A 130 4.51 26.45 15.30
CA SER A 130 5.24 25.27 15.74
C SER A 130 4.29 24.09 16.04
N CYS A 131 3.14 24.33 16.68
CA CYS A 131 2.14 23.29 16.89
C CYS A 131 1.57 22.77 15.56
N ARG A 132 1.30 23.64 14.58
CA ARG A 132 0.84 23.22 13.26
C ARG A 132 1.87 22.38 12.53
N ASN A 133 3.13 22.79 12.57
CA ASN A 133 4.24 22.02 11.98
C ASN A 133 4.38 20.66 12.68
N PHE A 134 4.34 20.63 14.01
CA PHE A 134 4.38 19.40 14.79
C PHE A 134 3.25 18.44 14.42
N VAL A 135 2.01 18.92 14.28
CA VAL A 135 0.88 18.08 13.85
C VAL A 135 1.12 17.51 12.46
N LYS A 136 1.60 18.33 11.51
CA LYS A 136 1.92 17.88 10.15
C LYS A 136 3.02 16.83 10.13
N GLU A 137 4.10 17.05 10.88
CA GLU A 137 5.20 16.09 11.02
C GLU A 137 4.74 14.79 11.70
N ALA A 138 3.93 14.89 12.75
CA ALA A 138 3.35 13.73 13.43
C ALA A 138 2.44 12.91 12.52
N GLU A 139 1.62 13.57 11.68
CA GLU A 139 0.78 12.90 10.67
C GLU A 139 1.64 12.16 9.64
N GLU A 140 2.70 12.78 9.13
CA GLU A 140 3.62 12.16 8.18
C GLU A 140 4.36 10.96 8.79
N ILE A 141 4.86 11.11 10.02
CA ILE A 141 5.47 10.01 10.80
C ILE A 141 4.45 8.89 11.02
N SER A 142 3.21 9.22 11.37
CA SER A 142 2.16 8.22 11.59
C SER A 142 1.79 7.47 10.31
N SER A 143 1.75 8.16 9.17
CA SER A 143 1.49 7.58 7.86
C SER A 143 2.65 6.64 7.44
N ASN A 144 3.89 7.12 7.55
CA ASN A 144 5.07 6.32 7.27
C ASN A 144 5.17 5.10 8.19
N ARG A 145 4.88 5.25 9.48
CA ARG A 145 4.82 4.14 10.43
C ARG A 145 3.74 3.15 10.04
N ARG A 146 2.53 3.62 9.67
CA ARG A 146 1.44 2.76 9.21
C ARG A 146 1.84 1.97 7.97
N MET A 147 2.45 2.62 6.99
CA MET A 147 2.95 1.97 5.77
C MET A 147 4.03 0.92 6.12
N ASN A 148 5.00 1.27 6.96
CA ASN A 148 6.05 0.35 7.39
C ASN A 148 5.49 -0.85 8.16
N THR A 149 4.55 -0.63 9.07
CA THR A 149 3.88 -1.72 9.80
C THR A 149 3.09 -2.62 8.84
N LEU A 150 2.39 -2.06 7.85
CA LEU A 150 1.68 -2.86 6.84
C LEU A 150 2.65 -3.71 6.01
N THR A 151 3.74 -3.11 5.53
CA THR A 151 4.79 -3.82 4.80
C THR A 151 5.40 -4.92 5.65
N LEU A 152 5.70 -4.64 6.92
CA LEU A 152 6.26 -5.63 7.85
C LEU A 152 5.25 -6.76 8.13
N ASN A 153 3.95 -6.48 8.19
CA ASN A 153 2.95 -7.53 8.37
C ASN A 153 2.76 -8.42 7.13
N ARG A 154 3.04 -7.89 5.93
CA ARG A 154 2.88 -8.61 4.65
C ARG A 154 4.21 -8.96 3.98
N HIS A 155 5.33 -8.81 4.69
CA HIS A 155 6.66 -8.95 4.09
C HIS A 155 6.91 -10.36 3.56
N THR A 156 6.37 -11.38 4.23
CA THR A 156 6.45 -12.78 3.80
C THR A 156 5.75 -13.00 2.46
N GLU A 157 4.51 -12.53 2.33
CA GLU A 157 3.74 -12.62 1.07
C GLU A 157 4.44 -11.86 -0.08
N ILE A 158 5.03 -10.70 0.22
CA ILE A 158 5.82 -9.94 -0.76
C ILE A 158 7.04 -10.73 -1.19
N LEU A 159 7.74 -11.35 -0.24
CA LEU A 159 8.93 -12.15 -0.48
C LEU A 159 8.60 -13.39 -1.31
N GLU A 160 7.50 -14.09 -1.03
CA GLU A 160 7.03 -15.21 -1.86
C GLU A 160 6.83 -14.80 -3.32
N ILE A 161 6.29 -13.61 -3.59
CA ILE A 161 6.13 -13.09 -4.96
C ILE A 161 7.50 -12.81 -5.60
N LEU A 162 8.45 -12.27 -4.84
CA LEU A 162 9.81 -11.98 -5.30
C LEU A 162 10.63 -13.25 -5.56
N GLU A 163 10.30 -14.37 -4.91
CA GLU A 163 10.97 -15.67 -5.10
C GLU A 163 10.46 -16.45 -6.32
N ILE A 164 9.33 -16.07 -6.92
CA ILE A 164 8.73 -16.77 -8.07
C ILE A 164 9.72 -16.99 -9.23
N PRO A 165 10.56 -16.02 -9.65
CA PRO A 165 11.56 -16.26 -10.70
C PRO A 165 12.55 -17.37 -10.35
N GLN A 166 13.02 -17.42 -9.10
CA GLN A 166 13.95 -18.45 -8.63
C GLN A 166 13.27 -19.82 -8.57
N LEU A 167 12.02 -19.86 -8.11
CA LEU A 167 11.21 -21.07 -8.10
C LEU A 167 10.96 -21.57 -9.53
N MET A 168 10.63 -20.66 -10.47
CA MET A 168 10.45 -20.97 -11.89
C MET A 168 11.72 -21.57 -12.49
N ASP A 169 12.89 -20.97 -12.27
CA ASP A 169 14.17 -21.49 -12.73
C ASP A 169 14.45 -22.90 -12.18
N THR A 170 14.14 -23.12 -10.91
CA THR A 170 14.30 -24.42 -10.25
C THR A 170 13.37 -25.47 -10.87
N CYS A 171 12.09 -25.14 -11.09
CA CYS A 171 11.13 -26.02 -11.75
C CYS A 171 11.58 -26.40 -13.17
N VAL A 172 12.02 -25.42 -13.96
CA VAL A 172 12.47 -25.66 -15.35
C VAL A 172 13.74 -26.52 -15.38
N ARG A 173 14.73 -26.27 -14.50
CA ARG A 173 15.96 -27.08 -14.43
C ARG A 173 15.69 -28.53 -14.02
N ASN A 174 14.75 -28.74 -13.11
CA ASN A 174 14.40 -30.06 -12.59
C ASN A 174 13.35 -30.79 -13.46
N SER A 175 12.95 -30.22 -14.60
CA SER A 175 11.92 -30.77 -15.50
C SER A 175 10.51 -30.89 -14.89
N TYR A 176 10.22 -30.12 -13.84
CA TYR A 176 8.88 -29.94 -13.25
C TYR A 176 8.07 -28.95 -14.10
N TYR A 177 7.69 -29.41 -15.28
CA TYR A 177 7.10 -28.58 -16.32
C TYR A 177 5.63 -28.22 -16.08
N GLU A 178 4.89 -29.01 -15.31
CA GLU A 178 3.48 -28.72 -15.01
C GLU A 178 3.38 -27.55 -14.01
N GLU A 179 4.18 -27.61 -12.95
CA GLU A 179 4.34 -26.58 -11.94
C GLU A 179 4.86 -25.27 -12.54
N ALA A 180 5.84 -25.35 -13.45
CA ALA A 180 6.33 -24.20 -14.19
C ALA A 180 5.23 -23.51 -15.03
N LEU A 181 4.32 -24.29 -15.63
CA LEU A 181 3.20 -23.73 -16.38
C LEU A 181 2.16 -23.06 -15.46
N GLU A 182 1.92 -23.63 -14.28
CA GLU A 182 1.03 -23.04 -13.28
C GLU A 182 1.59 -21.71 -12.75
N LEU A 183 2.88 -21.66 -12.43
CA LEU A 183 3.58 -20.44 -12.03
C LEU A 183 3.53 -19.38 -13.13
N ALA A 184 3.72 -19.77 -14.40
CA ALA A 184 3.58 -18.85 -15.53
C ALA A 184 2.16 -18.29 -15.64
N ALA A 185 1.13 -19.12 -15.43
CA ALA A 185 -0.26 -18.67 -15.42
C ALA A 185 -0.57 -17.74 -14.24
N TYR A 186 0.03 -17.97 -13.07
CA TYR A 186 -0.05 -17.06 -11.92
C TYR A 186 0.58 -15.70 -12.23
N VAL A 187 1.79 -15.67 -12.76
CA VAL A 187 2.51 -14.44 -13.11
C VAL A 187 1.78 -13.64 -14.20
N ARG A 188 1.20 -14.31 -15.21
CA ARG A 188 0.32 -13.64 -16.20
C ARG A 188 -0.91 -12.99 -15.57
N ARG A 189 -1.50 -13.61 -14.53
CA ARG A 189 -2.62 -13.01 -13.79
C ARG A 189 -2.15 -11.81 -12.96
N LEU A 190 -0.95 -11.89 -12.38
CA LEU A 190 -0.34 -10.80 -11.61
C LEU A 190 -0.04 -9.58 -12.50
N GLU A 191 0.52 -9.80 -13.68
CA GLU A 191 0.79 -8.76 -14.69
C GLU A 191 -0.48 -7.99 -15.07
N ARG A 192 -1.59 -8.70 -15.32
CA ARG A 192 -2.88 -8.06 -15.69
C ARG A 192 -3.43 -7.17 -14.57
N LYS A 193 -3.20 -7.53 -13.31
CA LYS A 193 -3.72 -6.78 -12.16
C LYS A 193 -2.82 -5.60 -11.76
N TYR A 194 -1.52 -5.74 -11.93
CA TYR A 194 -0.53 -4.79 -11.37
C TYR A 194 0.51 -4.34 -12.40
N SER A 195 0.07 -4.08 -13.63
CA SER A 195 0.95 -3.71 -14.75
C SER A 195 1.77 -2.43 -14.54
N SER A 196 1.33 -1.54 -13.67
CA SER A 196 2.02 -0.27 -13.37
C SER A 196 3.25 -0.42 -12.49
N ILE A 197 3.44 -1.56 -11.82
CA ILE A 197 4.52 -1.76 -10.84
C ILE A 197 5.78 -2.31 -11.55
N PRO A 198 6.92 -1.57 -11.55
CA PRO A 198 8.12 -1.98 -12.27
C PRO A 198 8.71 -3.32 -11.81
N VAL A 199 8.63 -3.62 -10.51
CA VAL A 199 9.13 -4.88 -9.94
C VAL A 199 8.38 -6.08 -10.52
N ILE A 200 7.06 -5.97 -10.71
CA ILE A 200 6.24 -7.04 -11.30
C ILE A 200 6.59 -7.22 -12.77
N GLN A 201 6.85 -6.13 -13.50
CA GLN A 201 7.35 -6.22 -14.88
C GLN A 201 8.71 -6.91 -14.96
N GLY A 202 9.60 -6.69 -13.98
CA GLY A 202 10.85 -7.43 -13.83
C GLY A 202 10.62 -8.94 -13.68
N ILE A 203 9.78 -9.33 -12.73
CA ILE A 203 9.39 -10.74 -12.49
C ILE A 203 8.83 -11.40 -13.76
N VAL A 204 7.92 -10.72 -14.47
CA VAL A 204 7.34 -11.23 -15.72
C VAL A 204 8.41 -11.48 -16.78
N ASN A 205 9.38 -10.57 -16.90
CA ASN A 205 10.47 -10.72 -17.87
C ASN A 205 11.42 -11.87 -17.51
N GLU A 206 11.78 -12.04 -16.24
CA GLU A 206 12.60 -13.16 -15.78
C GLU A 206 11.90 -14.49 -16.00
N VAL A 207 10.63 -14.60 -15.60
CA VAL A 207 9.81 -15.80 -15.82
C VAL A 207 9.68 -16.11 -17.32
N ARG A 208 9.53 -15.09 -18.18
CA ARG A 208 9.53 -15.28 -19.63
C ARG A 208 10.86 -15.83 -20.13
N GLN A 209 12.00 -15.41 -19.58
CA GLN A 209 13.32 -15.96 -19.94
C GLN A 209 13.43 -17.44 -19.54
N SER A 210 13.01 -17.80 -18.32
CA SER A 210 12.97 -19.21 -17.88
C SER A 210 12.04 -20.06 -18.75
N MET A 211 10.90 -19.52 -19.18
CA MET A 211 10.01 -20.18 -20.15
C MET A 211 10.67 -20.39 -21.52
N GLN A 212 11.54 -19.48 -21.98
CA GLN A 212 12.29 -19.70 -23.23
C GLN A 212 13.30 -20.84 -23.09
N LEU A 213 13.94 -20.96 -21.92
CA LEU A 213 14.80 -22.11 -21.62
C LEU A 213 13.99 -23.42 -21.65
N MET A 214 12.84 -23.45 -20.98
CA MET A 214 11.91 -24.59 -21.00
C MET A 214 11.52 -24.98 -22.44
N LEU A 215 11.18 -24.00 -23.28
CA LEU A 215 10.86 -24.22 -24.68
C LEU A 215 12.01 -24.92 -25.42
N SER A 216 13.25 -24.45 -25.23
CA SER A 216 14.42 -25.04 -25.86
C SER A 216 14.67 -26.49 -25.42
N GLN A 217 14.47 -26.80 -24.12
CA GLN A 217 14.60 -28.15 -23.57
C GLN A 217 13.54 -29.09 -24.14
N LEU A 218 12.28 -28.66 -24.21
CA LEU A 218 11.18 -29.46 -24.77
C LEU A 218 11.40 -29.75 -26.26
N ILE A 219 11.86 -28.77 -27.04
CA ILE A 219 12.19 -28.98 -28.46
C ILE A 219 13.37 -29.96 -28.58
N GLN A 220 14.38 -29.85 -27.71
CA GLN A 220 15.51 -30.76 -27.70
C GLN A 220 15.09 -32.19 -27.36
N GLN A 221 14.14 -32.39 -26.43
CA GLN A 221 13.56 -33.70 -26.12
C GLN A 221 12.82 -34.31 -27.32
N LEU A 222 12.23 -33.50 -28.20
CA LEU A 222 11.62 -33.99 -29.45
C LEU A 222 12.65 -34.42 -30.49
N ARG A 223 13.88 -33.90 -30.41
CA ARG A 223 15.00 -34.27 -31.29
C ARG A 223 15.73 -35.55 -30.88
N THR A 224 15.33 -36.18 -29.78
CA THR A 224 15.89 -37.47 -29.32
C THR A 224 14.91 -38.62 -29.59
N SER A 225 15.38 -39.84 -29.32
CA SER A 225 14.58 -41.07 -29.41
C SER A 225 13.55 -41.15 -28.26
N ILE A 226 12.49 -40.35 -28.35
CA ILE A 226 11.41 -40.29 -27.36
C ILE A 226 10.19 -41.11 -27.79
N GLN A 227 9.64 -41.88 -26.85
CA GLN A 227 8.46 -42.72 -27.02
C GLN A 227 7.19 -41.88 -27.27
N LEU A 228 6.20 -42.44 -27.96
CA LEU A 228 4.96 -41.74 -28.32
C LEU A 228 4.22 -41.12 -27.11
N PRO A 229 4.05 -41.80 -25.96
CA PRO A 229 3.35 -41.21 -24.81
C PRO A 229 4.07 -39.96 -24.26
N ALA A 230 5.39 -40.02 -24.14
CA ALA A 230 6.19 -38.88 -23.67
C ALA A 230 6.21 -37.74 -24.69
N CYS A 231 6.24 -38.06 -25.99
CA CYS A 231 6.11 -37.09 -27.07
C CYS A 231 4.77 -36.32 -27.01
N LEU A 232 3.67 -37.02 -26.74
CA LEU A 232 2.34 -36.39 -26.60
C LEU A 232 2.29 -35.46 -25.38
N ARG A 233 2.93 -35.82 -24.26
CA ARG A 233 3.07 -34.93 -23.09
C ARG A 233 3.84 -33.67 -23.43
N VAL A 234 4.99 -33.78 -24.09
CA VAL A 234 5.80 -32.62 -24.52
C VAL A 234 5.01 -31.69 -25.44
N ILE A 235 4.28 -32.24 -26.43
CA ILE A 235 3.40 -31.44 -27.30
C ILE A 235 2.28 -30.79 -26.47
N GLY A 236 1.73 -31.50 -25.48
CA GLY A 236 0.76 -30.96 -24.53
C GLY A 236 1.28 -29.73 -23.80
N TYR A 237 2.50 -29.80 -23.27
CA TYR A 237 3.15 -28.64 -22.63
C TYR A 237 3.37 -27.49 -23.61
N LEU A 238 3.90 -27.77 -24.80
CA LEU A 238 4.11 -26.74 -25.84
C LEU A 238 2.80 -26.04 -26.26
N ARG A 239 1.67 -26.76 -26.28
CA ARG A 239 0.34 -26.15 -26.49
C ARG A 239 -0.05 -25.23 -25.33
N ARG A 240 0.13 -25.67 -24.09
CA ARG A 240 -0.20 -24.89 -22.88
C ARG A 240 0.68 -23.63 -22.73
N MET A 241 1.91 -23.65 -23.24
CA MET A 241 2.79 -22.47 -23.24
C MET A 241 2.22 -21.32 -24.09
N ASP A 242 1.39 -21.62 -25.09
CA ASP A 242 0.71 -20.66 -25.98
C ASP A 242 1.71 -19.76 -26.75
N VAL A 243 2.86 -20.34 -27.14
CA VAL A 243 3.91 -19.64 -27.90
C VAL A 243 3.75 -19.84 -29.42
N PHE A 244 3.14 -20.94 -29.84
CA PHE A 244 2.96 -21.29 -31.24
C PHE A 244 1.49 -21.47 -31.58
N THR A 245 1.11 -21.03 -32.77
CA THR A 245 -0.16 -21.47 -33.37
C THR A 245 -0.13 -22.97 -33.65
N GLU A 246 -1.31 -23.59 -33.80
CA GLU A 246 -1.39 -25.03 -34.02
C GLU A 246 -0.68 -25.48 -35.32
N ALA A 247 -0.67 -24.63 -36.34
CA ALA A 247 0.06 -24.88 -37.59
C ALA A 247 1.58 -24.81 -37.39
N GLU A 248 2.07 -23.76 -36.71
CA GLU A 248 3.49 -23.61 -36.39
C GLU A 248 4.00 -24.73 -35.50
N LEU A 249 3.20 -25.16 -34.51
CA LEU A 249 3.54 -26.28 -33.63
C LEU A 249 3.73 -27.58 -34.43
N ARG A 250 2.84 -27.86 -35.40
CA ARG A 250 2.98 -29.02 -36.31
C ARG A 250 4.27 -28.94 -37.12
N VAL A 251 4.59 -27.76 -37.67
CA VAL A 251 5.84 -27.55 -38.41
C VAL A 251 7.06 -27.72 -37.51
N LYS A 252 7.07 -27.15 -36.30
CA LYS A 252 8.17 -27.29 -35.33
C LYS A 252 8.36 -28.73 -34.89
N PHE A 253 7.26 -29.47 -34.69
CA PHE A 253 7.31 -30.90 -34.40
C PHE A 253 7.97 -31.67 -35.55
N LEU A 254 7.51 -31.47 -36.79
CA LEU A 254 8.09 -32.12 -37.96
C LEU A 254 9.57 -31.75 -38.14
N GLN A 255 9.96 -30.49 -37.95
CA GLN A 255 11.35 -30.05 -38.00
C GLN A 255 12.22 -30.75 -36.93
N ALA A 256 11.72 -30.89 -35.70
CA ALA A 256 12.45 -31.58 -34.64
C ALA A 256 12.60 -33.08 -34.93
N ARG A 257 11.57 -33.72 -35.46
CA ARG A 257 11.60 -35.14 -35.85
C ARG A 257 12.43 -35.40 -37.10
N ASP A 258 12.41 -34.50 -38.07
CA ASP A 258 13.29 -34.53 -39.24
C ASP A 258 14.75 -34.37 -38.81
N ALA A 259 15.06 -33.46 -37.89
CA ALA A 259 16.41 -33.33 -37.33
C ALA A 259 16.88 -34.61 -36.61
N TRP A 260 16.01 -35.24 -35.82
CA TRP A 260 16.29 -36.55 -35.22
C TRP A 260 16.54 -37.62 -36.28
N LEU A 261 15.66 -37.72 -37.28
CA LEU A 261 15.80 -38.70 -38.37
C LEU A 261 17.10 -38.48 -39.14
N ARG A 262 17.43 -37.23 -39.49
CA ARG A 262 18.70 -36.88 -40.12
C ARG A 262 19.89 -37.29 -39.27
N SER A 263 19.83 -37.10 -37.94
CA SER A 263 20.93 -37.54 -37.06
C SER A 263 21.15 -39.06 -37.08
N ILE A 264 20.07 -39.84 -37.18
CA ILE A 264 20.14 -41.30 -37.35
C ILE A 264 20.70 -41.63 -38.73
N LEU A 265 20.21 -40.97 -39.78
CA LEU A 265 20.69 -41.20 -41.14
C LEU A 265 22.18 -40.88 -41.29
N THR A 266 22.69 -39.83 -40.64
CA THR A 266 24.13 -39.52 -40.62
C THR A 266 24.96 -40.50 -39.80
N ALA A 267 24.35 -41.18 -38.82
CA ALA A 267 25.04 -42.19 -38.00
C ALA A 267 25.17 -43.54 -38.73
N ILE A 268 24.51 -43.71 -39.87
CA ILE A 268 24.62 -44.92 -40.68
C ILE A 268 25.94 -44.88 -41.47
N PRO A 269 26.83 -45.89 -41.35
CA PRO A 269 28.05 -45.99 -42.15
C PRO A 269 27.72 -46.12 -43.65
N ASN A 270 28.42 -45.36 -44.48
CA ASN A 270 28.32 -45.42 -45.95
C ASN A 270 29.36 -46.35 -46.59
N ASP A 271 30.11 -47.10 -45.79
CA ASP A 271 31.28 -47.87 -46.25
C ASP A 271 30.93 -49.04 -47.17
N ASP A 272 29.74 -49.64 -47.00
CA ASP A 272 29.22 -50.68 -47.90
C ASP A 272 27.78 -50.36 -48.37
N PRO A 273 27.60 -49.98 -49.65
CA PRO A 273 26.28 -49.79 -50.26
C PRO A 273 25.35 -50.99 -50.11
N TYR A 274 25.89 -52.21 -50.09
CA TYR A 274 25.11 -53.44 -49.91
C TYR A 274 24.58 -53.56 -48.48
N PHE A 275 25.45 -53.30 -47.49
CA PHE A 275 25.07 -53.25 -46.08
C PHE A 275 24.03 -52.16 -45.82
N HIS A 276 24.21 -50.97 -46.42
CA HIS A 276 23.30 -49.84 -46.27
C HIS A 276 21.86 -50.17 -46.72
N ILE A 277 21.69 -50.74 -47.91
CA ILE A 277 20.36 -51.10 -48.44
C ILE A 277 19.72 -52.21 -47.59
N THR A 278 20.50 -53.22 -47.25
CA THR A 278 20.02 -54.45 -46.61
C THR A 278 19.68 -54.27 -45.14
N LYS A 279 20.51 -53.55 -44.39
CA LYS A 279 20.43 -53.44 -42.92
C LYS A 279 19.74 -52.17 -42.45
N ASN A 280 19.70 -51.13 -43.28
CA ASN A 280 19.14 -49.83 -42.87
C ASN A 280 17.90 -49.46 -43.69
N LEU A 281 18.00 -49.38 -45.02
CA LEU A 281 16.92 -48.88 -45.87
C LEU A 281 15.70 -49.81 -45.92
N VAL A 282 15.89 -51.09 -46.25
CA VAL A 282 14.77 -52.04 -46.38
C VAL A 282 14.05 -52.27 -45.04
N PRO A 283 14.74 -52.44 -43.90
CA PRO A 283 14.07 -52.54 -42.60
C PRO A 283 13.30 -51.27 -42.22
N TYR A 284 13.83 -50.07 -42.53
CA TYR A 284 13.12 -48.81 -42.31
C TYR A 284 11.85 -48.72 -43.16
N LEU A 285 11.93 -49.02 -44.46
CA LEU A 285 10.77 -49.06 -45.35
C LEU A 285 9.73 -50.07 -44.88
N ASN A 286 10.16 -51.25 -44.43
CA ASN A 286 9.27 -52.26 -43.85
C ASN A 286 8.57 -51.74 -42.60
N ARG A 287 9.27 -51.01 -41.74
CA ARG A 287 8.66 -50.38 -40.56
C ARG A 287 7.65 -49.31 -40.95
N CYS A 288 7.92 -48.50 -41.97
CA CYS A 288 6.96 -47.54 -42.52
C CYS A 288 5.72 -48.23 -43.10
N LEU A 289 5.90 -49.32 -43.85
CA LEU A 289 4.81 -50.09 -44.42
C LEU A 289 3.93 -50.73 -43.34
N GLN A 290 4.52 -51.25 -42.27
CA GLN A 290 3.77 -51.78 -41.12
C GLN A 290 2.95 -50.71 -40.39
N VAL A 291 3.38 -49.44 -40.40
CA VAL A 291 2.62 -48.34 -39.81
C VAL A 291 1.46 -47.91 -40.72
N LEU A 292 1.70 -47.85 -42.03
CA LEU A 292 0.68 -47.49 -43.02
C LEU A 292 -0.37 -48.60 -43.20
N PHE A 293 0.06 -49.85 -43.07
CA PHE A 293 -0.77 -51.04 -43.21
C PHE A 293 -0.53 -51.97 -42.01
N PRO A 294 -1.18 -51.70 -40.86
CA PRO A 294 -1.03 -52.53 -39.67
C PRO A 294 -1.32 -54.01 -39.96
N PRO A 295 -0.44 -54.95 -39.55
CA PRO A 295 -0.61 -56.38 -39.83
C PRO A 295 -1.96 -56.95 -39.36
N ALA A 296 -2.50 -56.43 -38.27
CA ALA A 296 -3.81 -56.79 -37.76
C ALA A 296 -4.95 -56.43 -38.72
N GLN A 297 -4.89 -55.25 -39.35
CA GLN A 297 -5.89 -54.80 -40.32
C GLN A 297 -5.78 -55.56 -41.64
N ILE A 298 -4.55 -55.87 -42.09
CA ILE A 298 -4.31 -56.72 -43.25
C ILE A 298 -4.90 -58.13 -43.01
N ALA A 299 -4.59 -58.73 -41.87
CA ALA A 299 -5.09 -60.06 -41.51
C ALA A 299 -6.63 -60.11 -41.45
N GLN A 300 -7.25 -59.08 -40.85
CA GLN A 300 -8.70 -58.93 -40.78
C GLN A 300 -9.34 -58.83 -42.17
N THR A 301 -8.75 -58.04 -43.07
CA THR A 301 -9.26 -57.87 -44.45
C THR A 301 -9.15 -59.15 -45.26
N LEU A 302 -8.10 -59.94 -45.02
CA LEU A 302 -7.85 -61.22 -45.68
C LEU A 302 -8.60 -62.39 -45.01
N GLY A 303 -9.33 -62.16 -43.91
CA GLY A 303 -10.07 -63.18 -43.19
C GLY A 303 -9.19 -64.24 -42.50
N ILE A 304 -7.92 -63.92 -42.22
CA ILE A 304 -6.94 -64.83 -41.60
C ILE A 304 -6.48 -64.30 -40.24
N SER A 305 -5.93 -65.17 -39.39
CA SER A 305 -5.34 -64.74 -38.12
C SER A 305 -4.00 -64.02 -38.35
N PRO A 306 -3.62 -63.02 -37.53
CA PRO A 306 -2.32 -62.33 -37.65
C PRO A 306 -1.11 -63.26 -37.55
N THR A 307 -1.24 -64.38 -36.83
CA THR A 307 -0.23 -65.43 -36.72
C THR A 307 -0.04 -66.25 -37.99
N GLN A 308 -1.04 -66.26 -38.89
CA GLN A 308 -0.95 -66.90 -40.19
C GLN A 308 -0.43 -65.94 -41.27
N LEU A 309 -0.44 -64.63 -41.02
CA LEU A 309 0.05 -63.64 -41.99
C LEU A 309 1.54 -63.84 -42.31
N SER A 310 2.36 -64.22 -41.32
CA SER A 310 3.78 -64.54 -41.52
C SER A 310 4.01 -65.84 -42.31
N LYS A 311 3.02 -66.74 -42.38
CA LYS A 311 3.09 -68.01 -43.12
C LYS A 311 2.72 -67.86 -44.61
N HIS A 312 1.96 -66.81 -44.97
CA HIS A 312 1.46 -66.59 -46.33
C HIS A 312 2.41 -65.78 -47.22
N GLY A 313 3.71 -65.75 -46.89
CA GLY A 313 4.73 -64.95 -47.59
C GLY A 313 4.76 -63.51 -47.10
N ASN A 314 5.76 -62.74 -47.55
CA ASN A 314 6.10 -61.38 -47.12
C ASN A 314 5.00 -60.32 -47.40
N LEU A 315 3.77 -60.55 -46.97
CA LEU A 315 2.63 -59.66 -47.13
C LEU A 315 2.82 -58.45 -46.23
N GLY A 316 2.79 -57.26 -46.83
CA GLY A 316 3.09 -56.00 -46.14
C GLY A 316 4.58 -55.78 -45.86
N HIS A 317 5.46 -56.62 -46.41
CA HIS A 317 6.92 -56.52 -46.25
C HIS A 317 7.64 -56.59 -47.59
N VAL A 318 8.56 -55.65 -47.80
CA VAL A 318 9.55 -55.69 -48.87
C VAL A 318 10.57 -56.78 -48.55
N ASN A 319 10.68 -57.74 -49.48
CA ASN A 319 11.64 -58.83 -49.40
C ASN A 319 13.04 -58.32 -49.78
N ILE A 320 13.96 -58.39 -48.82
CA ILE A 320 15.37 -57.99 -48.97
C ILE A 320 16.03 -58.74 -50.14
N SER A 321 15.81 -60.06 -50.24
CA SER A 321 16.43 -60.89 -51.29
C SER A 321 15.93 -60.54 -52.69
N ALA A 322 14.66 -60.15 -52.82
CA ALA A 322 14.06 -59.74 -54.10
C ALA A 322 14.54 -58.36 -54.58
N ILE A 323 15.07 -57.52 -53.67
CA ILE A 323 15.67 -56.21 -54.01
C ILE A 323 17.17 -56.35 -54.27
N GLN A 324 17.85 -57.26 -53.58
CA GLN A 324 19.29 -57.50 -53.76
C GLN A 324 19.61 -58.04 -55.16
N GLU A 325 18.81 -58.98 -55.68
CA GLU A 325 19.08 -59.65 -56.95
C GLU A 325 19.10 -58.68 -58.17
N PRO A 326 18.14 -57.73 -58.31
CA PRO A 326 18.20 -56.73 -59.38
C PRO A 326 19.23 -55.61 -59.16
N LEU A 327 19.64 -55.32 -57.92
CA LEU A 327 20.60 -54.26 -57.62
C LEU A 327 22.06 -54.74 -57.66
N ALA A 328 22.29 -56.06 -57.68
CA ALA A 328 23.61 -56.68 -57.67
C ALA A 328 24.51 -56.25 -58.85
N PHE A 329 23.93 -55.84 -59.99
CA PHE A 329 24.70 -55.37 -61.15
C PHE A 329 25.14 -53.89 -61.06
N ILE A 330 24.44 -53.08 -60.25
CA ILE A 330 24.68 -51.63 -60.08
C ILE A 330 25.60 -51.38 -58.87
N LEU A 331 25.48 -52.21 -57.84
CA LEU A 331 26.28 -52.09 -56.63
C LEU A 331 27.73 -52.51 -56.91
N PRO A 332 28.73 -51.83 -56.30
CA PRO A 332 30.13 -52.23 -56.42
C PRO A 332 30.28 -53.72 -56.11
N LYS A 333 31.02 -54.45 -56.96
CA LYS A 333 31.31 -55.86 -56.70
C LYS A 333 31.96 -55.95 -55.32
N ARG A 334 31.41 -56.81 -54.47
CA ARG A 334 31.91 -57.09 -53.13
C ARG A 334 33.35 -57.59 -53.26
N GLU A 335 34.33 -56.69 -53.21
CA GLU A 335 35.71 -57.09 -52.99
C GLU A 335 35.72 -57.69 -51.58
N ALA A 336 35.94 -59.01 -51.53
CA ALA A 336 36.11 -59.72 -50.27
C ALA A 336 37.41 -59.23 -49.63
N VAL A 337 37.35 -58.09 -48.95
CA VAL A 337 38.36 -57.74 -47.96
C VAL A 337 38.14 -58.71 -46.81
N PHE A 338 38.98 -59.74 -46.74
CA PHE A 338 39.16 -60.53 -45.54
C PHE A 338 39.63 -59.58 -44.42
N CYS A 339 38.71 -59.14 -43.58
CA CYS A 339 39.03 -58.80 -42.21
C CYS A 339 38.62 -60.01 -41.36
N LEU A 340 39.61 -60.82 -41.01
CA LEU A 340 39.49 -61.71 -39.86
C LEU A 340 39.42 -60.80 -38.64
N ASP A 341 38.27 -60.77 -37.99
CA ASP A 341 38.16 -60.84 -36.54
C ASP A 341 36.70 -61.23 -36.22
N ASP A 342 36.54 -62.53 -35.98
CA ASP A 342 35.35 -63.09 -35.36
C ASP A 342 35.28 -62.56 -33.92
N GLN A 343 34.38 -61.60 -33.67
CA GLN A 343 33.80 -61.43 -32.35
C GLN A 343 32.28 -61.36 -32.53
N GLU A 344 31.61 -62.45 -32.15
CA GLU A 344 30.16 -62.55 -32.06
C GLU A 344 29.60 -61.36 -31.26
N LEU A 345 28.98 -60.41 -31.96
CA LEU A 345 28.07 -59.44 -31.36
C LEU A 345 26.68 -60.04 -31.39
N VAL A 346 26.31 -60.61 -30.24
CA VAL A 346 24.95 -60.94 -29.82
C VAL A 346 23.99 -59.79 -30.21
N PRO A 347 22.79 -60.05 -30.75
CA PRO A 347 21.79 -59.02 -30.95
C PRO A 347 21.16 -58.66 -29.60
N ASP A 348 21.82 -57.80 -28.84
CA ASP A 348 21.23 -57.18 -27.66
C ASP A 348 20.54 -55.88 -28.10
N LEU A 349 19.32 -56.02 -28.61
CA LEU A 349 18.37 -54.93 -28.82
C LEU A 349 17.21 -55.05 -27.83
N VAL A 350 17.52 -55.12 -26.55
CA VAL A 350 16.65 -54.58 -25.49
C VAL A 350 17.55 -53.98 -24.41
N ALA A 351 17.59 -52.66 -24.30
CA ALA A 351 17.97 -52.00 -23.07
C ALA A 351 16.84 -51.06 -22.63
N PRO A 352 16.58 -50.96 -21.31
CA PRO A 352 15.26 -50.73 -20.76
C PRO A 352 14.94 -49.24 -20.60
N ALA A 353 13.64 -48.95 -20.50
CA ALA A 353 13.18 -47.67 -19.98
C ALA A 353 13.68 -47.50 -18.53
N PRO A 354 14.11 -46.30 -18.12
CA PRO A 354 14.39 -46.04 -16.71
C PRO A 354 13.07 -46.03 -15.94
N GLU A 355 12.89 -47.01 -15.06
CA GLU A 355 11.87 -46.97 -14.01
C GLU A 355 12.33 -46.07 -12.85
N LEU A 356 11.41 -45.25 -12.38
CA LEU A 356 11.51 -44.47 -11.14
C LEU A 356 11.53 -45.43 -9.93
N PRO A 357 12.20 -45.08 -8.82
CA PRO A 357 12.24 -45.93 -7.65
C PRO A 357 10.92 -45.84 -6.88
N ALA A 358 10.25 -46.98 -6.70
CA ALA A 358 9.32 -47.20 -5.61
C ALA A 358 9.91 -48.26 -4.68
N GLU A 359 10.39 -47.82 -3.53
CA GLU A 359 10.59 -48.71 -2.39
C GLU A 359 9.23 -49.28 -1.97
N GLN A 360 9.13 -50.62 -1.83
CA GLN A 360 8.88 -51.28 -0.55
C GLN A 360 8.38 -52.73 -0.73
N ARG A 361 9.26 -53.66 -0.32
CA ARG A 361 9.01 -54.90 0.43
C ARG A 361 7.96 -55.89 -0.09
N SER A 362 8.48 -57.00 -0.60
CA SER A 362 7.82 -58.32 -0.68
C SER A 362 8.38 -59.26 0.39
N LEU A 363 7.49 -59.92 1.16
CA LEU A 363 7.61 -61.27 1.77
C LEU A 363 6.19 -61.59 2.30
N GLU A 364 5.53 -62.73 2.15
CA GLU A 364 5.56 -63.95 1.33
C GLU A 364 4.17 -64.61 1.55
N PRO A 365 3.72 -65.59 0.74
CA PRO A 365 2.35 -66.13 0.79
C PRO A 365 2.26 -67.47 1.53
N ILE A 366 1.19 -67.70 2.30
CA ILE A 366 0.73 -69.06 2.61
C ILE A 366 -0.79 -69.17 2.42
N ALA A 367 -1.11 -70.26 1.72
CA ALA A 367 -2.37 -70.81 1.24
C ALA A 367 -3.62 -70.79 2.14
N SER A 368 -4.75 -70.87 1.42
CA SER A 368 -5.94 -71.72 1.69
C SER A 368 -7.19 -71.10 2.31
N ALA A 369 -8.31 -71.57 1.74
CA ALA A 369 -9.67 -71.69 2.28
C ALA A 369 -10.71 -70.61 1.92
N THR A 370 -11.46 -70.94 0.86
CA THR A 370 -12.93 -71.08 0.78
C THR A 370 -13.87 -70.32 1.74
N LEU A 371 -14.96 -69.82 1.10
CA LEU A 371 -16.38 -69.75 1.49
C LEU A 371 -16.96 -68.41 1.99
N GLU A 372 -17.93 -67.98 1.18
CA GLU A 372 -19.30 -67.54 1.52
C GLU A 372 -19.58 -66.14 2.10
N SER A 373 -20.35 -65.40 1.29
CA SER A 373 -21.66 -64.83 1.62
C SER A 373 -21.76 -63.86 2.81
N GLY A 374 -22.09 -62.60 2.50
CA GLY A 374 -22.68 -61.68 3.45
C GLY A 374 -23.00 -60.32 2.83
N SER A 375 -24.27 -60.14 2.51
CA SER A 375 -24.88 -58.94 1.93
C SER A 375 -25.17 -57.86 3.00
N GLU A 376 -25.55 -56.66 2.52
CA GLU A 376 -26.31 -55.57 3.16
C GLU A 376 -25.47 -54.45 3.83
N LYS A 377 -25.45 -53.22 3.27
CA LYS A 377 -26.46 -52.13 3.16
C LYS A 377 -26.52 -51.21 4.39
N GLY A 378 -26.65 -49.90 4.13
CA GLY A 378 -27.05 -48.85 5.09
C GLY A 378 -25.93 -47.82 5.35
N GLU A 379 -25.80 -46.69 4.69
CA GLU A 379 -26.69 -45.51 4.52
C GLU A 379 -26.45 -44.42 5.60
N SER A 380 -26.36 -43.17 5.09
CA SER A 380 -26.66 -41.87 5.72
C SER A 380 -25.68 -41.17 6.69
N GLY A 381 -25.44 -39.87 6.41
CA GLY A 381 -25.47 -38.84 7.46
C GLY A 381 -24.38 -37.76 7.46
N GLU A 382 -24.54 -36.71 6.65
CA GLU A 382 -24.02 -35.35 6.95
C GLU A 382 -24.87 -34.71 8.07
N PRO A 383 -24.33 -33.78 8.89
CA PRO A 383 -24.61 -32.36 8.64
C PRO A 383 -23.51 -31.34 9.04
N LEU A 384 -23.59 -30.15 8.43
CA LEU A 384 -22.87 -28.88 8.74
C LEU A 384 -23.42 -28.17 10.03
N PRO A 385 -23.03 -26.91 10.37
CA PRO A 385 -21.94 -26.53 11.27
C PRO A 385 -22.43 -25.77 12.53
N GLN A 386 -21.59 -25.62 13.55
CA GLN A 386 -21.83 -24.70 14.68
C GLN A 386 -20.62 -23.79 14.94
N GLU A 387 -20.93 -22.52 15.16
CA GLU A 387 -20.04 -21.39 15.45
C GLU A 387 -19.83 -21.23 16.99
N PRO A 388 -19.07 -20.23 17.50
CA PRO A 388 -17.88 -20.43 18.34
C PRO A 388 -18.12 -20.29 19.85
N VAL A 389 -17.21 -20.86 20.66
CA VAL A 389 -17.15 -20.68 22.12
C VAL A 389 -15.99 -19.79 22.51
N GLU A 390 -16.29 -18.82 23.37
CA GLU A 390 -15.40 -17.85 24.00
C GLU A 390 -14.39 -18.48 24.98
N GLY A 391 -13.17 -17.93 24.97
CA GLY A 391 -12.43 -17.52 26.17
C GLY A 391 -11.82 -18.58 27.10
N GLU A 392 -10.48 -18.68 27.09
CA GLU A 392 -9.68 -18.72 28.33
C GLU A 392 -8.21 -18.28 28.07
N PRO A 393 -7.50 -17.73 29.08
CA PRO A 393 -6.38 -16.81 28.90
C PRO A 393 -4.98 -17.45 28.85
N LEU A 394 -4.06 -16.69 28.26
CA LEU A 394 -2.61 -16.91 28.17
C LEU A 394 -1.93 -16.99 29.55
N PRO A 395 -0.88 -17.83 29.73
CA PRO A 395 -0.05 -17.82 30.92
C PRO A 395 1.01 -16.70 30.88
N ALA A 396 1.26 -16.13 32.06
CA ALA A 396 2.17 -15.01 32.33
C ALA A 396 3.66 -15.37 32.21
N GLU A 397 4.45 -14.44 31.66
CA GLU A 397 5.93 -14.45 31.70
C GLU A 397 6.46 -14.01 33.08
N PRO A 398 7.61 -14.55 33.53
CA PRO A 398 8.25 -14.15 34.78
C PRO A 398 9.13 -12.89 34.62
N PRO A 399 9.37 -12.12 35.71
CA PRO A 399 10.03 -10.83 35.64
C PRO A 399 11.56 -10.95 35.54
N SER A 400 12.12 -10.00 34.82
CA SER A 400 13.53 -9.66 34.68
C SER A 400 14.18 -9.23 36.00
N GLU A 401 15.27 -9.89 36.38
CA GLU A 401 16.25 -9.42 37.37
C GLU A 401 17.43 -8.75 36.63
N GLU A 402 17.62 -7.45 36.88
CA GLU A 402 18.89 -6.74 36.73
C GLU A 402 19.20 -6.06 38.08
N PRO A 403 20.47 -5.98 38.49
CA PRO A 403 20.96 -4.87 39.32
C PRO A 403 21.47 -3.69 38.49
#